data_AF-A0A8J6IZJ8-F1
#
_entry.id   AF-A0A8J6IZJ8-F1
#
_cell.length_a   1.000
_cell.length_b   1.000
_cell.length_c   1.000
_cell.angle_alpha   90.00
_cell.angle_beta   90.00
_cell.angle_gamma   90.00
#
_symmetry.space_group_name_H-M   'P 1'
#
loop_
_entity.id
_entity.type
_entity.pdbx_description
1 polymer ?
#
loop_
_entity_poly.entity_id
_entity_poly.type
_entity_poly.pdbx_seq_one_letter_code
_entity_poly.pdbx_strand_id
1 'polypeptide(L)'
;MTYEEFYYSIDCNFPYHNESEWKRIIQQSIEIGGDAPFMVLHEICRVPASEKIEEAKHLEMYNFWKESFSSPVQEIVEPASLSYINKGELTDNEALEIMVKLSKFPNSYNALQVVLFSCPDDKDLVDEKYEEIVSMWKSAT
;
A
#
# COMPACT_ATOMS: atom_id res chain seq x y z
N MET A 1 -1.48 3.38 21.37
CA MET A 1 -1.56 2.26 20.43
C MET A 1 -0.17 2.05 19.87
N THR A 2 0.34 0.83 19.91
CA THR A 2 1.59 0.44 19.25
C THR A 2 1.37 0.20 17.76
N TYR A 3 2.45 0.07 16.98
CA TYR A 3 2.36 -0.29 15.56
C TYR A 3 1.66 -1.64 15.35
N GLU A 4 1.99 -2.64 16.17
CA GLU A 4 1.41 -3.98 16.11
C GLU A 4 -0.08 -3.97 16.48
N GLU A 5 -0.46 -3.25 17.54
CA GLU A 5 -1.88 -3.08 17.91
C GLU A 5 -2.68 -2.42 16.77
N PHE A 6 -2.07 -1.44 16.08
CA PHE A 6 -2.69 -0.80 14.94
C PHE A 6 -2.87 -1.76 13.76
N TYR A 7 -1.83 -2.51 13.42
CA TYR A 7 -1.89 -3.53 12.36
C TYR A 7 -3.06 -4.48 12.55
N TYR A 8 -3.15 -5.14 13.71
CA TYR A 8 -4.25 -6.07 13.98
C TYR A 8 -5.63 -5.41 14.03
N SER A 9 -5.70 -4.10 14.31
CA SER A 9 -6.96 -3.38 14.33
C SER A 9 -7.53 -3.10 12.94
N ILE A 10 -6.69 -3.08 11.91
CA ILE A 10 -7.11 -2.74 10.53
C ILE A 10 -6.99 -3.91 9.55
N ASP A 11 -6.12 -4.88 9.80
CA ASP A 11 -5.90 -6.05 8.93
C ASP A 11 -7.22 -6.77 8.65
N CYS A 12 -7.64 -6.77 7.39
CA CYS A 12 -8.91 -7.33 6.91
C CYS A 12 -10.17 -6.77 7.63
N ASN A 13 -10.04 -5.65 8.34
CA ASN A 13 -11.09 -5.03 9.17
C ASN A 13 -11.28 -3.53 8.84
N PHE A 14 -10.75 -3.07 7.70
CA PHE A 14 -10.86 -1.67 7.30
C PHE A 14 -12.33 -1.24 7.06
N PRO A 15 -12.78 -0.11 7.63
CA PRO A 15 -14.20 0.23 7.66
C PRO A 15 -14.64 1.01 6.40
N TYR A 16 -14.57 0.37 5.24
CA TYR A 16 -14.84 0.97 3.92
C TYR A 16 -16.17 1.74 3.84
N HIS A 17 -17.19 1.31 4.58
CA HIS A 17 -18.51 1.91 4.55
C HIS A 17 -18.72 3.05 5.55
N ASN A 18 -17.81 3.24 6.51
CA ASN A 18 -17.91 4.28 7.54
C ASN A 18 -16.87 5.38 7.31
N GLU A 19 -17.31 6.49 6.70
CA GLU A 19 -16.45 7.61 6.31
C GLU A 19 -15.65 8.22 7.44
N SER A 20 -16.33 8.50 8.55
CA SER A 20 -15.67 9.10 9.72
C SER A 20 -14.58 8.18 10.27
N GLU A 21 -14.80 6.87 10.23
CA GLU A 21 -13.86 5.91 10.80
C GLU A 21 -12.66 5.66 9.90
N TRP A 22 -12.84 5.49 8.57
CA TRP A 22 -11.68 5.31 7.70
C TRP A 22 -10.81 6.57 7.63
N LYS A 23 -11.42 7.78 7.70
CA LYS A 23 -10.67 9.04 7.82
C LYS A 23 -9.86 9.09 9.12
N ARG A 24 -10.47 8.67 10.23
CA ARG A 24 -9.80 8.59 11.54
C ARG A 24 -8.61 7.64 11.51
N ILE A 25 -8.76 6.46 10.90
CA ILE A 25 -7.68 5.46 10.78
C ILE A 25 -6.52 5.99 9.93
N ILE A 26 -6.80 6.67 8.81
CA ILE A 26 -5.76 7.31 8.00
C ILE A 26 -4.96 8.32 8.85
N GLN A 27 -5.64 9.20 9.59
CA GLN A 27 -4.95 10.17 10.45
C GLN A 27 -4.14 9.49 11.55
N GLN A 28 -4.70 8.45 12.17
CA GLN A 28 -4.02 7.66 13.19
C GLN A 28 -2.74 6.99 12.66
N SER A 29 -2.75 6.50 11.41
CA SER A 29 -1.56 5.91 10.79
C SER A 29 -0.39 6.89 10.66
N ILE A 30 -0.70 8.18 10.46
CA ILE A 30 0.29 9.25 10.34
C ILE A 30 0.92 9.54 11.71
N GLU A 31 0.12 9.54 12.77
CA GLU A 31 0.59 9.71 14.14
C GLU A 31 1.50 8.56 14.61
N ILE A 32 1.22 7.32 14.17
CA ILE A 32 2.07 6.16 14.40
C ILE A 32 3.40 6.31 13.65
N GLY A 33 3.35 6.88 12.45
CA GLY A 33 4.52 7.22 11.65
C GLY A 33 5.17 6.02 10.95
N GLY A 34 6.36 6.27 10.40
CA GLY A 34 7.10 5.30 9.61
C GLY A 34 6.29 4.84 8.40
N ASP A 35 6.10 3.52 8.29
CA ASP A 35 5.45 2.87 7.14
C ASP A 35 3.97 2.53 7.40
N ALA A 36 3.41 3.00 8.53
CA ALA A 36 2.01 2.75 8.90
C ALA A 36 0.99 3.35 7.90
N PRO A 37 1.20 4.54 7.30
CA PRO A 37 0.28 5.04 6.28
C PRO A 37 0.18 4.12 5.06
N PHE A 38 1.26 3.42 4.70
CA PHE A 38 1.26 2.48 3.58
C PHE A 38 0.59 1.14 3.93
N MET A 39 0.48 0.80 5.22
CA MET A 39 -0.37 -0.30 5.68
C MET A 39 -1.85 0.01 5.44
N VAL A 40 -2.28 1.25 5.71
CA VAL A 40 -3.64 1.68 5.37
C VAL A 40 -3.86 1.70 3.86
N LEU A 41 -2.86 2.14 3.08
CA LEU A 41 -2.93 2.06 1.62
C LEU A 41 -3.13 0.62 1.14
N HIS A 42 -2.46 -0.36 1.76
CA HIS A 42 -2.66 -1.77 1.43
C HIS A 42 -4.11 -2.20 1.61
N GLU A 43 -4.75 -1.84 2.74
CA GLU A 43 -6.18 -2.10 2.97
C GLU A 43 -7.09 -1.39 1.96
N ILE A 44 -6.76 -0.14 1.59
CA ILE A 44 -7.50 0.59 0.56
C ILE A 44 -7.37 -0.13 -0.78
N CYS A 45 -6.17 -0.51 -1.19
CA CYS A 45 -5.92 -1.14 -2.49
C CYS A 45 -6.52 -2.56 -2.60
N ARG A 46 -6.35 -3.37 -1.56
CA ARG A 46 -6.70 -4.80 -1.58
C ARG A 46 -8.00 -5.08 -0.85
N VAL A 47 -9.06 -4.47 -1.35
CA VAL A 47 -10.43 -4.65 -0.85
C VAL A 47 -10.82 -6.15 -0.87
N PRO A 48 -11.28 -6.73 0.25
CA PRO A 48 -11.73 -8.12 0.28
C PRO A 48 -12.86 -8.39 -0.71
N ALA A 49 -12.89 -9.58 -1.32
CA ALA A 49 -13.91 -9.96 -2.30
C ALA A 49 -15.36 -9.93 -1.76
N SER A 50 -15.54 -9.95 -0.43
CA SER A 50 -16.83 -9.80 0.23
C SER A 50 -17.34 -8.36 0.25
N GLU A 51 -16.45 -7.37 0.15
CA GLU A 51 -16.78 -5.96 0.18
C GLU A 51 -17.10 -5.43 -1.21
N LYS A 52 -18.07 -4.51 -1.29
CA LYS A 52 -18.48 -3.89 -2.55
C LYS A 52 -18.38 -2.38 -2.43
N ILE A 53 -17.39 -1.82 -3.11
CA ILE A 53 -17.10 -0.39 -3.08
C ILE A 53 -17.26 0.16 -4.49
N GLU A 54 -17.94 1.29 -4.61
CA GLU A 54 -18.02 2.05 -5.86
C GLU A 54 -16.67 2.72 -6.14
N GLU A 55 -16.26 2.76 -7.41
CA GLU A 55 -14.97 3.35 -7.83
C GLU A 55 -14.79 4.78 -7.31
N ALA A 56 -15.85 5.60 -7.34
CA ALA A 56 -15.81 6.97 -6.82
C ALA A 56 -15.46 7.02 -5.32
N LYS A 57 -15.99 6.10 -4.52
CA LYS A 57 -15.70 6.02 -3.08
C LYS A 57 -14.31 5.46 -2.82
N HIS A 58 -13.87 4.51 -3.64
CA HIS A 58 -12.53 3.95 -3.58
C HIS A 58 -11.48 5.04 -3.84
N LEU A 59 -11.70 5.84 -4.88
CA LEU A 59 -10.88 6.99 -5.23
C LEU A 59 -10.95 8.09 -4.16
N GLU A 60 -12.10 8.31 -3.52
CA GLU A 60 -12.21 9.23 -2.39
C GLU A 60 -11.28 8.84 -1.24
N MET A 61 -11.29 7.56 -0.83
CA MET A 61 -10.41 7.06 0.24
C MET A 61 -8.93 7.23 -0.15
N TYR A 62 -8.57 6.88 -1.37
CA TYR A 62 -7.21 7.06 -1.88
C TYR A 62 -6.77 8.53 -1.91
N ASN A 63 -7.60 9.43 -2.42
CA ASN A 63 -7.28 10.85 -2.50
C ASN A 63 -7.12 11.46 -1.11
N PHE A 64 -8.01 11.12 -0.17
CA PHE A 64 -7.88 11.56 1.21
C PHE A 64 -6.58 11.05 1.84
N TRP A 65 -6.22 9.78 1.63
CA TRP A 65 -4.93 9.23 2.06
C TRP A 65 -3.76 10.01 1.44
N LYS A 66 -3.80 10.26 0.14
CA LYS A 66 -2.74 10.97 -0.62
C LYS A 66 -2.55 12.41 -0.11
N GLU A 67 -3.62 13.10 0.22
CA GLU A 67 -3.61 14.49 0.69
C GLU A 67 -3.26 14.62 2.19
N SER A 68 -3.33 13.54 2.97
CA SER A 68 -3.19 13.61 4.42
C SER A 68 -1.75 13.77 4.92
N PHE A 69 -0.74 13.47 4.10
CA PHE A 69 0.67 13.60 4.44
C PHE A 69 1.52 13.78 3.17
N SER A 70 2.81 14.09 3.32
CA SER A 70 3.75 14.24 2.21
C SER A 70 4.90 13.25 2.34
N SER A 71 5.06 12.39 1.34
CA SER A 71 6.18 11.46 1.20
C SER A 71 6.46 11.20 -0.28
N PRO A 72 7.73 11.20 -0.72
CA PRO A 72 8.08 10.83 -2.10
C PRO A 72 7.65 9.40 -2.46
N VAL A 73 7.47 8.53 -1.46
CA VAL A 73 6.98 7.16 -1.66
C VAL A 73 5.54 7.15 -2.18
N GLN A 74 4.71 8.15 -1.85
CA GLN A 74 3.33 8.25 -2.37
C GLN A 74 3.31 8.34 -3.90
N GLU A 75 4.18 9.17 -4.49
CA GLU A 75 4.28 9.31 -5.95
C GLU A 75 4.79 8.03 -6.61
N ILE A 76 5.65 7.29 -5.93
CA ILE A 76 6.23 6.04 -6.45
C ILE A 76 5.17 4.93 -6.51
N VAL A 77 4.36 4.79 -5.46
CA VAL A 77 3.33 3.72 -5.38
C VAL A 77 2.01 4.08 -6.06
N GLU A 78 1.82 5.34 -6.49
CA GLU A 78 0.59 5.81 -7.13
C GLU A 78 0.15 4.94 -8.33
N PRO A 79 1.02 4.57 -9.30
CA PRO A 79 0.60 3.74 -10.42
C PRO A 79 0.03 2.38 -9.98
N ALA A 80 0.67 1.73 -9.00
CA ALA A 80 0.18 0.48 -8.42
C ALA A 80 -1.14 0.69 -7.66
N SER A 81 -1.27 1.80 -6.93
CA SER A 81 -2.49 2.10 -6.16
C SER A 81 -3.70 2.31 -7.07
N LEU A 82 -3.50 3.04 -8.18
CA LEU A 82 -4.54 3.32 -9.15
C LEU A 82 -4.92 2.09 -9.99
N SER A 83 -4.03 1.12 -10.20
CA SER A 83 -4.40 -0.11 -10.93
C SER A 83 -5.49 -0.88 -10.18
N TYR A 84 -5.38 -1.03 -8.84
CA TYR A 84 -6.43 -1.65 -8.02
C TYR A 84 -7.78 -0.93 -8.14
N ILE A 85 -7.78 0.40 -8.01
CA ILE A 85 -9.00 1.21 -8.04
C ILE A 85 -9.70 1.10 -9.40
N ASN A 86 -8.91 1.13 -10.48
CA ASN A 86 -9.40 1.06 -11.85
C ASN A 86 -9.66 -0.39 -12.32
N LYS A 87 -9.49 -1.39 -11.43
CA LYS A 87 -9.63 -2.82 -11.73
C LYS A 87 -8.74 -3.29 -12.89
N GLY A 88 -7.56 -2.69 -13.00
CA GLY A 88 -6.50 -3.11 -13.89
C GLY A 88 -5.40 -3.82 -13.11
N GLU A 89 -4.39 -4.26 -13.84
CA GLU A 89 -3.19 -4.89 -13.29
C GLU A 89 -1.99 -4.22 -13.93
N LEU A 90 -0.91 -4.09 -13.17
CA LEU A 90 0.38 -3.74 -13.75
C LEU A 90 0.97 -4.95 -14.46
N THR A 91 1.82 -4.69 -15.46
CA THR A 91 2.74 -5.70 -15.98
C THR A 91 3.91 -5.91 -15.02
N ASP A 92 4.57 -7.07 -15.10
CA ASP A 92 5.78 -7.36 -14.30
C ASP A 92 6.83 -6.24 -14.45
N ASN A 93 7.05 -5.74 -15.67
CA ASN A 93 8.02 -4.66 -15.93
C ASN A 93 7.65 -3.36 -15.21
N GLU A 94 6.37 -2.98 -15.22
CA GLU A 94 5.91 -1.78 -14.51
C GLU A 94 6.09 -1.92 -13.00
N ALA A 95 5.73 -3.09 -12.44
CA ALA A 95 5.94 -3.38 -11.02
C ALA A 95 7.44 -3.35 -10.66
N LEU A 96 8.30 -3.98 -11.46
CA LEU A 96 9.76 -3.99 -11.27
C LEU A 96 10.36 -2.57 -11.30
N GLU A 97 9.93 -1.72 -12.24
CA GLU A 97 10.38 -0.32 -12.29
C GLU A 97 10.01 0.46 -11.02
N ILE A 98 8.82 0.22 -10.47
CA ILE A 98 8.39 0.82 -9.21
C ILE A 98 9.22 0.27 -8.04
N MET A 99 9.43 -1.05 -7.97
CA MET A 99 10.24 -1.68 -6.92
C MET A 99 11.69 -1.17 -6.91
N VAL A 100 12.30 -0.94 -8.08
CA VAL A 100 13.63 -0.34 -8.20
C VAL A 100 13.67 1.10 -7.67
N LYS A 101 12.58 1.87 -7.82
CA LYS A 101 12.48 3.21 -7.21
C LYS A 101 12.32 3.10 -5.69
N LEU A 102 11.47 2.19 -5.21
CA LEU A 102 11.23 1.96 -3.79
C LEU A 102 12.46 1.45 -3.05
N SER A 103 13.34 0.69 -3.68
CA SER A 103 14.54 0.12 -3.05
C SER A 103 15.46 1.19 -2.41
N LYS A 104 15.34 2.44 -2.87
CA LYS A 104 16.05 3.63 -2.34
C LYS A 104 15.47 4.18 -1.04
N PHE A 105 14.34 3.63 -0.56
CA PHE A 105 13.64 4.03 0.66
C PHE A 105 13.60 2.84 1.63
N PRO A 106 14.64 2.64 2.45
CA PRO A 106 14.69 1.51 3.38
C PRO A 106 13.52 1.49 4.36
N ASN A 107 13.10 0.28 4.73
CA ASN A 107 12.00 0.00 5.66
C ASN A 107 10.58 0.36 5.16
N SER A 108 10.41 0.66 3.88
CA SER A 108 9.09 0.86 3.25
C SER A 108 8.44 -0.47 2.82
N TYR A 109 8.28 -1.39 3.77
CA TYR A 109 7.85 -2.77 3.51
C TYR A 109 6.38 -2.87 3.02
N ASN A 110 5.47 -2.11 3.62
CA ASN A 110 4.06 -2.05 3.20
C ASN A 110 3.93 -1.38 1.85
N ALA A 111 4.69 -0.31 1.59
CA ALA A 111 4.72 0.32 0.27
C ALA A 111 5.21 -0.67 -0.81
N LEU A 112 6.22 -1.48 -0.49
CA LEU A 112 6.72 -2.52 -1.38
C LEU A 112 5.68 -3.63 -1.60
N GLN A 113 4.95 -4.04 -0.55
CA GLN A 113 3.88 -5.04 -0.67
C GLN A 113 2.69 -4.55 -1.51
N VAL A 114 2.34 -3.27 -1.47
CA VAL A 114 1.31 -2.70 -2.36
C VAL A 114 1.65 -2.97 -3.83
N VAL A 115 2.93 -2.84 -4.19
CA VAL A 115 3.43 -3.08 -5.55
C VAL A 115 3.54 -4.57 -5.85
N LEU A 116 4.04 -5.38 -4.90
CA LEU A 116 4.15 -6.84 -5.03
C LEU A 116 2.85 -7.47 -5.53
N PHE A 117 1.72 -7.09 -4.92
CA PHE A 117 0.43 -7.68 -5.24
C PHE A 117 -0.32 -6.98 -6.39
N SER A 118 0.29 -5.99 -7.04
CA SER A 118 -0.36 -5.17 -8.08
C SER A 118 -0.28 -5.75 -9.50
N CYS A 119 0.41 -6.88 -9.65
CA CYS A 119 0.57 -7.62 -10.90
C CYS A 119 0.38 -9.12 -10.66
N PRO A 120 0.09 -9.92 -11.71
CA PRO A 120 -0.05 -11.37 -11.59
C PRO A 120 1.26 -12.10 -11.22
N ASP A 121 2.38 -11.56 -11.70
CA ASP A 121 3.72 -12.14 -11.55
C ASP A 121 3.84 -13.60 -12.04
N ASP A 122 3.34 -13.89 -13.25
CA ASP A 122 3.31 -15.24 -13.82
C ASP A 122 4.69 -15.92 -13.96
N LYS A 123 5.79 -15.18 -13.78
CA LYS A 123 7.18 -15.63 -13.93
C LYS A 123 8.00 -15.51 -12.64
N ASP A 124 7.36 -15.19 -11.52
CA ASP A 124 7.99 -15.00 -10.21
C ASP A 124 9.08 -13.90 -10.18
N LEU A 125 9.07 -12.97 -11.14
CA LEU A 125 10.11 -11.93 -11.28
C LEU A 125 9.96 -10.84 -10.21
N VAL A 126 8.71 -10.50 -9.88
CA VAL A 126 8.37 -9.44 -8.92
C VAL A 126 8.58 -9.96 -7.50
N ASP A 127 8.21 -11.21 -7.23
CA ASP A 127 8.50 -11.93 -5.99
C ASP A 127 10.02 -12.04 -5.75
N GLU A 128 10.80 -12.48 -6.75
CA GLU A 128 12.27 -12.52 -6.65
C GLU A 128 12.85 -11.12 -6.33
N LYS A 129 12.33 -10.08 -6.96
CA LYS A 129 12.79 -8.71 -6.73
C LYS A 129 12.42 -8.17 -5.36
N TYR A 130 11.25 -8.54 -4.85
CA TYR A 130 10.83 -8.23 -3.49
C TYR A 130 11.83 -8.80 -2.47
N GLU A 131 12.15 -10.10 -2.59
CA GLU A 131 13.08 -10.77 -1.68
C GLU A 131 14.50 -10.18 -1.75
N GLU A 132 14.97 -9.82 -2.96
CA GLU A 132 16.25 -9.11 -3.15
C GLU A 132 16.28 -7.79 -2.35
N ILE A 133 15.24 -6.96 -2.49
CA ILE A 133 15.15 -5.66 -1.81
C ILE A 133 15.04 -5.83 -0.30
N VAL A 134 14.21 -6.76 0.17
CA VAL A 134 14.04 -7.04 1.61
C VAL A 134 15.34 -7.54 2.22
N SER A 135 16.06 -8.45 1.54
CA SER A 135 17.35 -8.94 1.99
C SER A 135 18.40 -7.83 2.06
N MET A 136 18.40 -6.92 1.08
CA MET A 136 19.28 -5.75 1.06
C MET A 136 19.01 -4.84 2.27
N TRP A 137 17.76 -4.51 2.57
CA TRP A 137 17.43 -3.67 3.72
C TRP A 137 17.78 -4.32 5.06
N LYS A 138 17.51 -5.62 5.21
CA LYS A 138 17.87 -6.38 6.42
C LYS A 138 19.39 -6.44 6.65
N SER A 139 20.18 -6.52 5.59
CA SER A 139 21.64 -6.59 5.68
C SER A 139 22.32 -5.24 5.94
N ALA A 140 21.61 -4.14 5.73
CA ALA A 140 22.09 -2.78 5.98
C ALA A 140 21.83 -2.28 7.42
N THR A 141 21.19 -3.12 8.25
CA THR A 141 20.79 -2.81 9.63
C THR A 141 21.64 -3.61 10.61
#